data_AF-A0A8B3KB90-F1
#
_entry.id   AF-A0A8B3KB90-F1
#
_cell.length_a   1.000
_cell.length_b   1.000
_cell.length_c   1.000
_cell.angle_alpha   90.00
_cell.angle_beta   90.00
_cell.angle_gamma   90.00
#
_symmetry.space_group_name_H-M   'P 1'
#
loop_
_entity.id
_entity.type
_entity.pdbx_description
1 polymer ?
#
loop_
_entity_poly.entity_id
_entity_poly.type
_entity_poly.pdbx_seq_one_letter_code
_entity_poly.pdbx_strand_id
1 'polypeptide(L)' 'MEVKTKEDWLYQFRRCSSRETLEKVISHTRYKLTLAELEAFNSAVDHRLAELTMNKLYDRVPASVWKYVT' A
#
# COMPACT_ATOMS: atom_id res chain seq x y z
N MET A 1 -18.52 10.52 -4.99
CA MET A 1 -17.56 9.96 -4.01
C MET A 1 -16.19 10.30 -4.54
N GLU A 2 -15.40 11.04 -3.78
CA GLU A 2 -14.06 11.43 -4.23
C GLU A 2 -13.17 10.18 -4.26
N VAL A 3 -12.58 9.90 -5.42
CA VAL A 3 -11.71 8.74 -5.60
C VAL A 3 -10.39 9.04 -4.90
N LYS A 4 -10.09 8.30 -3.83
CA LYS A 4 -8.81 8.43 -3.12
C LYS A 4 -7.65 8.10 -4.06
N THR A 5 -6.63 8.95 -4.06
CA THR A 5 -5.39 8.72 -4.81
C THR A 5 -4.49 7.71 -4.09
N LYS A 6 -3.49 7.18 -4.80
CA LYS A 6 -2.51 6.26 -4.21
C LYS A 6 -1.79 6.87 -2.99
N GLU A 7 -1.56 8.18 -3.01
CA GLU A 7 -0.80 8.90 -1.98
C GLU A 7 -1.60 8.98 -0.68
N ASP A 8 -2.91 9.21 -0.79
CA ASP A 8 -3.82 9.23 0.35
C ASP A 8 -3.84 7.85 1.05
N TRP A 9 -3.97 6.78 0.27
CA TRP A 9 -3.86 5.41 0.77
C TRP A 9 -2.50 5.11 1.40
N LEU A 10 -1.41 5.51 0.74
CA LEU A 10 -0.06 5.29 1.23
C LEU A 10 0.17 6.00 2.57
N TYR A 11 -0.34 7.23 2.73
CA TYR A 11 -0.26 7.96 4.00
C TYR A 11 -0.98 7.23 5.13
N GLN A 12 -2.14 6.61 4.84
CA GLN A 12 -2.84 5.76 5.80
C GLN A 12 -2.04 4.50 6.13
N PHE A 13 -1.49 3.81 5.13
CA PHE A 13 -0.69 2.59 5.32
C PHE A 13 0.64 2.82 6.01
N ARG A 14 1.23 4.01 5.88
CA ARG A 14 2.44 4.40 6.63
C ARG A 14 2.21 4.46 8.14
N ARG A 15 0.95 4.60 8.59
CA ARG A 15 0.58 4.48 10.02
C ARG A 15 0.59 3.03 10.50
N CYS A 16 0.55 2.06 9.61
CA CYS A 16 0.67 0.64 9.96
C CYS A 16 2.16 0.31 10.15
N SER A 17 2.54 -0.01 11.37
CA SER A 17 3.93 -0.34 11.73
C SER A 17 4.34 -1.77 11.40
N SER A 18 3.37 -2.66 11.14
CA SER A 18 3.60 -4.10 10.94
C SER A 18 2.87 -4.63 9.72
N ARG A 19 3.46 -5.62 9.04
CA ARG A 19 2.85 -6.30 7.88
C ARG A 19 1.50 -6.93 8.24
N GLU A 20 1.38 -7.53 9.43
CA GLU A 20 0.09 -8.04 9.93
C GLU A 20 -1.03 -7.00 10.00
N THR A 21 -0.71 -5.79 10.50
CA THR A 21 -1.71 -4.71 10.58
C THR A 21 -2.10 -4.25 9.18
N LEU A 22 -1.12 -4.15 8.28
CA LEU A 22 -1.36 -3.80 6.89
C LEU A 22 -2.30 -4.82 6.22
N GLU A 23 -2.03 -6.12 6.36
CA GLU A 23 -2.87 -7.19 5.81
C GLU A 23 -4.32 -7.13 6.33
N LYS A 24 -4.51 -6.88 7.62
CA LYS A 24 -5.85 -6.71 8.22
C LYS A 24 -6.59 -5.51 7.61
N VAL A 25 -5.92 -4.37 7.48
CA VAL A 25 -6.49 -3.18 6.84
C VAL A 25 -6.79 -3.45 5.37
N ILE A 26 -5.90 -4.15 4.66
CA ILE A 26 -6.10 -4.52 3.26
C ILE A 26 -7.38 -5.32 3.09
N SER A 27 -7.52 -6.38 3.88
CA SER A 27 -8.70 -7.25 3.87
C SER A 27 -9.97 -6.44 4.15
N HIS A 28 -10.01 -5.66 5.23
CA HIS A 28 -11.19 -4.87 5.60
C HIS A 28 -11.58 -3.82 4.55
N THR A 29 -10.59 -3.14 3.98
CA THR A 29 -10.84 -2.06 3.04
C THR A 29 -11.20 -2.60 1.65
N ARG A 30 -10.60 -3.71 1.19
CA ARG A 30 -10.94 -4.32 -0.12
C ARG A 30 -12.42 -4.64 -0.27
N TYR A 31 -13.11 -5.07 0.79
CA TYR A 31 -14.55 -5.34 0.73
C TYR A 31 -15.43 -4.08 0.55
N LYS A 32 -14.87 -2.91 0.85
CA LYS A 32 -15.59 -1.62 0.79
C LYS A 32 -15.26 -0.82 -0.48
N LEU A 33 -14.23 -1.22 -1.23
CA LEU A 33 -13.76 -0.49 -2.40
C LEU A 33 -14.39 -0.96 -3.68
N THR A 34 -14.54 -0.02 -4.61
CA THR A 34 -14.93 -0.30 -5.99
C THR A 34 -13.73 -0.69 -6.85
N LEU A 35 -13.97 -1.33 -8.02
CA LEU A 35 -12.91 -1.71 -8.97
C LEU A 35 -12.04 -0.52 -9.40
N ALA A 36 -12.62 0.67 -9.52
CA ALA A 36 -11.89 1.88 -9.88
C ALA A 36 -10.92 2.35 -8.77
N GLU A 37 -11.30 2.17 -7.51
CA GLU A 37 -10.44 2.54 -6.37
C GLU A 37 -9.39 1.47 -6.05
N LEU A 38 -9.66 0.22 -6.42
CA LEU A 38 -8.76 -0.91 -6.25
C LEU A 38 -7.40 -0.69 -6.92
N GLU A 39 -7.35 0.01 -8.06
CA GLU A 39 -6.09 0.28 -8.77
C GLU A 39 -5.16 1.18 -7.93
N ALA A 40 -5.67 2.32 -7.47
CA ALA A 40 -4.92 3.23 -6.60
C ALA A 40 -4.56 2.59 -5.26
N PHE A 41 -5.47 1.78 -4.72
CA PHE A 41 -5.28 1.05 -3.49
C PHE A 41 -4.17 -0.01 -3.59
N ASN A 42 -4.21 -0.88 -4.62
CA ASN A 42 -3.19 -1.90 -4.83
C ASN A 42 -1.81 -1.26 -5.03
N SER A 43 -1.72 -0.19 -5.81
CA SER A 43 -0.47 0.55 -5.98
C SER A 43 0.12 1.06 -4.65
N ALA A 44 -0.72 1.55 -3.74
CA ALA A 44 -0.29 1.99 -2.43
C ALA A 44 0.10 0.84 -1.49
N VAL A 45 -0.58 -0.31 -1.61
CA VAL A 45 -0.24 -1.56 -0.88
C VAL A 45 1.13 -2.06 -1.30
N ASP A 46 1.37 -2.17 -2.61
CA ASP A 46 2.65 -2.58 -3.20
C ASP A 46 3.79 -1.67 -2.75
N HIS A 47 3.56 -0.35 -2.75
CA HIS A 47 4.53 0.62 -2.26
C HIS A 47 4.84 0.39 -0.78
N ARG A 48 3.81 0.25 0.07
CA ARG A 48 4.03 0.03 1.51
C ARG A 48 4.74 -1.30 1.78
N LEU A 49 4.41 -2.35 1.02
CA LEU A 49 5.10 -3.64 1.10
C LEU A 49 6.58 -3.50 0.79
N ALA A 50 6.94 -2.76 -0.26
CA ALA A 50 8.32 -2.45 -0.58
C ALA A 50 9.05 -1.72 0.57
N GLU A 51 8.39 -0.74 1.20
CA GLU A 51 8.94 -0.02 2.35
C GLU A 51 9.17 -0.93 3.56
N LEU A 52 8.22 -1.82 3.84
CA LEU A 52 8.31 -2.78 4.96
C LEU A 52 9.39 -3.83 4.72
N THR A 53 9.47 -4.39 3.52
CA THR A 53 10.50 -5.39 3.15
C THR A 53 11.90 -4.83 3.26
N MET A 54 12.10 -3.57 2.83
CA MET A 54 13.40 -2.89 2.89
C MET A 54 13.65 -2.19 4.23
N ASN A 55 12.66 -2.16 5.12
CA ASN A 55 12.65 -1.39 6.35
C ASN A 55 13.07 0.09 6.14
N LYS A 56 12.61 0.70 5.03
CA LYS A 56 12.98 2.06 4.59
C LYS A 56 11.82 2.71 3.85
N LEU A 57 11.53 3.98 4.15
CA LEU A 57 10.54 4.76 3.41
C LEU A 57 11.10 5.22 2.06
N TYR A 58 10.30 5.07 1.01
CA TYR A 58 10.65 5.49 -0.34
C TYR A 58 9.66 6.55 -0.82
N ASP A 59 10.18 7.60 -1.46
CA ASP A 59 9.36 8.53 -2.23
C ASP A 59 8.90 7.88 -3.54
N ARG A 60 9.83 7.20 -4.21
CA ARG A 60 9.57 6.29 -5.33
C ARG A 60 10.29 4.98 -5.10
N VAL A 61 9.57 3.87 -5.23
CA VAL A 61 10.14 2.52 -5.07
C VAL A 61 11.07 2.22 -6.24
N PRO A 62 12.36 1.95 -6.00
CA PRO A 62 13.31 1.58 -7.06
C PRO A 62 12.91 0.25 -7.70
N ALA A 63 13.19 0.10 -9.00
CA ALA A 63 12.89 -1.13 -9.73
C ALA A 63 13.53 -2.38 -9.09
N SER A 64 14.72 -2.22 -8.52
CA SER A 64 15.45 -3.29 -7.84
C SER A 64 14.75 -3.81 -6.59
N VAL A 65 13.92 -2.98 -5.92
CA VAL A 65 13.23 -3.36 -4.69
C VAL A 65 12.10 -4.35 -4.96
N TRP A 66 11.45 -4.27 -6.12
CA TRP A 66 10.37 -5.19 -6.50
C TRP A 66 10.80 -6.66 -6.54
N LYS A 67 12.10 -6.94 -6.70
CA LYS A 67 12.65 -8.30 -6.63
C LYS A 67 12.56 -8.93 -5.23
N TYR A 68 12.40 -8.11 -4.20
CA TYR A 68 12.34 -8.53 -2.80
C TYR A 68 10.91 -8.55 -2.26
N VAL A 69 9.97 -7.90 -2.97
CA VAL A 69 8.55 -7.92 -2.63
C VAL A 69 7.97 -9.21 -3.21
N THR A 70 7.76 -10.21 -2.34
CA THR A 70 7.15 -11.51 -2.68
C THR A 70 5.77 -11.66 -2.08
#